data_AF-A0A8H8VE58-F1
#
_entry.id   AF-A0A8H8VE58-F1
#
_cell.length_a   1.000
_cell.length_b   1.000
_cell.length_c   1.000
_cell.angle_alpha   90.00
_cell.angle_beta   90.00
_cell.angle_gamma   90.00
#
_symmetry.space_group_name_H-M   'P 1'
#
loop_
_entity.id
_entity.type
_entity.pdbx_description
1 polymer ?
#
loop_
_entity_poly.entity_id
_entity_poly.type
_entity_poly.pdbx_seq_one_letter_code
_entity_poly.pdbx_strand_id
1 'polypeptide(L)'
;MAIDALPILGDYSNTLASPYDYWNIFPDSALEPASANRLSVLETLLCFGIDPSETSFWRISLWEEIVLTGPQQETTRLLKFFLDSGADVNARLGCEISQLILSDESPHSGTRDYFSSHEMYTPIQIAFGLEASSIFCLVLENQTLLHQSYDWLTSGDYGGVHPEFIRAVQERDHAVIEDLWDQRSLKLAIVKAIENFNFDGARNILLTYTSEIRLSSLFRAVASPYLLDHDSYKDLNDFTSLFLGESLELAFGPNTQTSNEHDDNWMLGYSALLENAIWNVGLKALELFLSHYPIVAKLSNTTLQSDSHYRLHENKIFLVHIAADHSLDCLKFLISQGACIDEAEITTEVPGLKYDTAFYSAITKGCVETVAYILSQGANVYTPCGYESSAIGYAIYRERIDSLALILEAVPNSYPLALELAESDRYKDGYIAEYVRTWKPANLGTDMGGEIVDFTSGGLVLGAAIGY
;
A
#
# COMPACT_ATOMS: atom_id res chain seq x y z
N MET A 1 24.90 -40.07 -14.39
CA MET A 1 25.84 -40.37 -13.28
C MET A 1 25.15 -40.94 -12.03
N ALA A 2 23.81 -41.02 -11.96
CA ALA A 2 23.07 -41.63 -10.83
C ALA A 2 22.75 -43.14 -10.98
N ILE A 3 23.21 -43.79 -12.06
CA ILE A 3 22.85 -45.19 -12.38
C ILE A 3 23.74 -46.20 -11.65
N ASP A 4 24.88 -45.80 -11.09
CA ASP A 4 25.87 -46.74 -10.52
C ASP A 4 25.70 -47.02 -9.00
N ALA A 5 24.68 -46.45 -8.33
CA ALA A 5 24.43 -46.69 -6.91
C ALA A 5 23.41 -47.83 -6.61
N LEU A 6 22.80 -48.42 -7.63
CA LEU A 6 21.58 -49.24 -7.50
C LEU A 6 21.71 -50.78 -7.40
N PRO A 7 22.89 -51.44 -7.31
CA PRO A 7 22.90 -52.88 -7.01
C PRO A 7 22.59 -53.27 -5.55
N ILE A 8 22.30 -52.32 -4.64
CA ILE A 8 22.20 -52.61 -3.19
C ILE A 8 20.76 -52.86 -2.69
N LEU A 9 19.71 -52.62 -3.50
CA LEU A 9 18.32 -52.84 -3.08
C LEU A 9 17.75 -54.22 -3.40
N GLY A 10 18.56 -55.12 -3.95
CA GLY A 10 18.19 -56.52 -4.11
C GLY A 10 18.53 -57.34 -2.87
N ASP A 11 17.50 -57.78 -2.14
CA ASP A 11 17.52 -58.92 -1.20
C ASP A 11 17.65 -58.64 0.32
N TYR A 12 16.91 -57.64 0.84
CA TYR A 12 16.67 -57.49 2.29
C TYR A 12 15.18 -57.57 2.63
N SER A 13 14.64 -58.78 2.64
CA SER A 13 13.24 -59.06 2.97
C SER A 13 12.92 -59.07 4.47
N ASN A 14 13.84 -58.71 5.39
CA ASN A 14 13.61 -58.93 6.84
C ASN A 14 14.17 -57.88 7.83
N THR A 15 14.55 -56.68 7.38
CA THR A 15 14.85 -55.57 8.30
C THR A 15 14.29 -54.28 7.72
N LEU A 16 13.07 -53.93 8.11
CA LEU A 16 12.46 -52.63 7.82
C LEU A 16 13.22 -51.55 8.60
N ALA A 17 14.27 -51.00 7.99
CA ALA A 17 14.67 -49.63 8.27
C ALA A 17 13.49 -48.73 7.86
N SER A 18 13.22 -47.71 8.68
CA SER A 18 12.14 -46.76 8.39
C SER A 18 12.50 -46.02 7.09
N PRO A 19 11.53 -45.71 6.20
CA PRO A 19 11.79 -44.91 4.99
C PRO A 19 12.54 -43.59 5.26
N TYR A 20 12.50 -43.09 6.51
CA TYR A 20 13.27 -41.95 6.99
C TYR A 20 14.80 -42.14 6.95
N ASP A 21 15.31 -43.37 7.04
CA ASP A 21 16.76 -43.64 7.05
C ASP A 21 17.42 -43.47 5.67
N TYR A 22 16.61 -43.34 4.61
CA TYR A 22 17.08 -43.14 3.24
C TYR A 22 17.35 -41.67 2.87
N TRP A 23 17.06 -40.72 3.78
CA TRP A 23 17.37 -39.29 3.59
C TRP A 23 18.85 -39.04 3.29
N ASN A 24 19.73 -39.83 3.90
CA ASN A 24 21.18 -39.70 3.74
C ASN A 24 21.73 -40.31 2.43
N ILE A 25 20.89 -40.87 1.56
CA ILE A 25 21.33 -41.44 0.27
C ILE A 25 21.61 -40.34 -0.75
N PHE A 26 20.86 -39.23 -0.71
CA PHE A 26 21.09 -38.11 -1.60
C PHE A 26 21.90 -37.05 -0.84
N PRO A 27 23.15 -36.77 -1.23
CA PRO A 27 23.90 -35.69 -0.60
C PRO A 27 23.17 -34.36 -0.85
N ASP A 28 23.24 -33.41 0.09
CA ASP A 28 22.61 -32.08 -0.04
C ASP A 28 22.97 -31.38 -1.36
N SER A 29 24.15 -31.69 -1.91
CA SER A 29 24.63 -31.21 -3.21
C SER A 29 23.92 -31.78 -4.44
N ALA A 30 23.23 -32.93 -4.32
CA ALA A 30 22.36 -33.47 -5.37
C ALA A 30 21.01 -32.74 -5.45
N LEU A 31 20.68 -31.93 -4.43
CA LEU A 31 19.45 -31.15 -4.31
C LEU A 31 19.66 -29.64 -4.61
N GLU A 32 20.86 -29.25 -5.07
CA GLU A 32 21.22 -27.89 -5.51
C GLU A 32 20.90 -27.61 -7.01
N PRO A 33 20.72 -26.33 -7.42
CA PRO A 33 19.42 -25.63 -7.48
C PRO A 33 18.76 -25.66 -8.87
N ALA A 34 19.20 -26.51 -9.80
CA ALA A 34 18.49 -26.61 -11.07
C ALA A 34 17.15 -27.34 -10.84
N SER A 35 16.04 -26.60 -10.90
CA SER A 35 14.65 -27.12 -10.81
C SER A 35 14.43 -28.43 -11.59
N ALA A 36 15.04 -28.51 -12.79
CA ALA A 36 15.01 -29.69 -13.65
C ALA A 36 15.58 -30.97 -12.99
N ASN A 37 16.59 -30.86 -12.12
CA ASN A 37 17.15 -32.01 -11.42
C ASN A 37 16.21 -32.51 -10.32
N ARG A 38 15.54 -31.61 -9.59
CA ARG A 38 14.62 -31.99 -8.51
C ARG A 38 13.40 -32.73 -9.04
N LEU A 39 12.79 -32.23 -10.10
CA LEU A 39 11.64 -32.89 -10.76
C LEU A 39 12.02 -34.29 -11.26
N SER A 40 13.18 -34.43 -11.92
CA SER A 40 13.67 -35.72 -12.43
C SER A 40 13.91 -36.74 -11.30
N VAL A 41 14.41 -36.29 -10.15
CA VAL A 41 14.60 -37.14 -8.96
C VAL A 41 13.26 -37.61 -8.41
N LEU A 42 12.28 -36.71 -8.28
CA LEU A 42 10.93 -37.04 -7.80
C LEU A 42 10.23 -38.05 -8.73
N GLU A 43 10.30 -37.86 -10.04
CA GLU A 43 9.76 -38.81 -11.03
C GLU A 43 10.42 -40.19 -10.89
N THR A 44 11.75 -40.21 -10.72
CA THR A 44 12.52 -41.45 -10.57
C THR A 44 12.12 -42.21 -9.30
N LEU A 45 11.96 -41.50 -8.18
CA LEU A 45 11.56 -42.07 -6.90
C LEU A 45 10.17 -42.73 -6.99
N LEU A 46 9.22 -42.09 -7.67
CA LEU A 46 7.91 -42.67 -7.93
C LEU A 46 7.97 -43.89 -8.85
N CYS A 47 8.82 -43.86 -9.89
CA CYS A 47 9.03 -45.03 -10.75
C CYS A 47 9.57 -46.25 -9.99
N PHE A 48 10.25 -46.04 -8.86
CA PHE A 48 10.71 -47.11 -7.98
C PHE A 48 9.62 -47.62 -7.02
N GLY A 49 8.39 -47.12 -7.12
CA GLY A 49 7.25 -47.57 -6.31
C GLY A 49 7.27 -47.06 -4.88
N ILE A 50 7.97 -45.95 -4.62
CA ILE A 50 7.90 -45.27 -3.32
C ILE A 50 6.48 -44.78 -3.12
N ASP A 51 5.87 -45.17 -2.00
CA ASP A 51 4.52 -44.77 -1.65
C ASP A 51 4.47 -43.25 -1.40
N PRO A 52 3.73 -42.50 -2.22
CA PRO A 52 3.56 -41.06 -2.07
C PRO A 52 2.59 -40.72 -0.94
N SER A 53 2.22 -41.62 -0.04
CA SER A 53 1.49 -41.27 1.17
C SER A 53 2.38 -41.33 2.43
N GLU A 54 3.45 -42.13 2.38
CA GLU A 54 4.29 -42.48 3.54
C GLU A 54 5.44 -41.51 3.81
N THR A 55 5.83 -40.67 2.85
CA THR A 55 7.00 -39.80 3.00
C THR A 55 6.62 -38.33 3.13
N SER A 56 7.06 -37.66 4.21
CA SER A 56 6.93 -36.20 4.34
C SER A 56 7.71 -35.43 3.26
N PHE A 57 8.63 -36.10 2.58
CA PHE A 57 9.50 -35.55 1.56
C PHE A 57 8.74 -34.91 0.40
N TRP A 58 7.84 -35.63 -0.28
CA TRP A 58 7.13 -35.03 -1.42
C TRP A 58 6.14 -33.95 -0.97
N ARG A 59 5.59 -34.04 0.26
CA ARG A 59 4.71 -32.99 0.82
C ARG A 59 5.43 -31.65 0.85
N ILE A 60 6.70 -31.66 1.25
CA ILE A 60 7.48 -30.44 1.34
C ILE A 60 8.09 -30.13 -0.02
N SER A 61 8.90 -31.02 -0.58
CA SER A 61 9.73 -30.72 -1.75
C SER A 61 8.96 -30.46 -3.06
N LEU A 62 7.81 -31.11 -3.29
CA LEU A 62 7.00 -30.83 -4.49
C LEU A 62 6.36 -29.43 -4.38
N TRP A 63 5.81 -29.11 -3.21
CA TRP A 63 5.14 -27.84 -3.00
C TRP A 63 6.15 -26.68 -2.88
N GLU A 64 7.33 -26.91 -2.31
CA GLU A 64 8.45 -25.96 -2.39
C GLU A 64 8.80 -25.64 -3.84
N GLU A 65 8.92 -26.67 -4.69
CA GLU A 65 9.22 -26.48 -6.10
C GLU A 65 8.11 -25.72 -6.84
N ILE A 66 6.84 -26.04 -6.57
CA ILE A 66 5.68 -25.31 -7.10
C ILE A 66 5.69 -23.85 -6.67
N VAL A 67 5.99 -23.57 -5.39
CA VAL A 67 6.04 -22.20 -4.85
C VAL A 67 7.20 -21.40 -5.47
N LEU A 68 8.37 -22.02 -5.62
CA LEU A 68 9.58 -21.36 -6.14
C LEU A 68 9.53 -21.12 -7.65
N THR A 69 9.03 -22.10 -8.41
CA THR A 69 9.06 -22.06 -9.88
C THR A 69 7.75 -21.62 -10.51
N GLY A 70 6.69 -21.57 -9.72
CA GLY A 70 5.33 -21.32 -10.15
C GLY A 70 4.65 -22.55 -10.79
N PRO A 71 3.36 -22.41 -11.15
CA PRO A 71 2.62 -23.46 -11.85
C PRO A 71 3.10 -23.58 -13.31
N GLN A 72 4.07 -24.46 -13.55
CA GLN A 72 4.57 -24.82 -14.87
C GLN A 72 3.91 -26.12 -15.37
N GLN A 73 4.04 -26.39 -16.66
CA GLN A 73 3.49 -27.61 -17.25
C GLN A 73 4.13 -28.86 -16.62
N GLU A 74 5.44 -28.84 -16.35
CA GLU A 74 6.13 -29.93 -15.68
C GLU A 74 5.65 -30.14 -14.24
N THR A 75 5.53 -29.07 -13.43
CA THR A 75 5.07 -29.20 -12.03
C THR A 75 3.63 -29.68 -11.94
N THR A 76 2.77 -29.24 -12.86
CA THR A 76 1.38 -29.73 -12.96
C THR A 76 1.31 -31.21 -13.34
N ARG A 77 2.12 -31.65 -14.31
CA ARG A 77 2.22 -33.08 -14.69
C ARG A 77 2.72 -33.94 -13.54
N LEU A 78 3.75 -33.46 -12.85
CA LEU A 78 4.32 -34.18 -11.73
C LEU A 78 3.32 -34.29 -10.58
N LEU A 79 2.67 -33.20 -10.20
CA LEU A 79 1.62 -33.23 -9.20
C LEU A 79 0.51 -34.20 -9.59
N LYS A 80 0.04 -34.18 -10.84
CA LYS A 80 -0.94 -35.16 -11.33
C LYS A 80 -0.47 -36.59 -11.11
N PHE A 81 0.77 -36.88 -11.47
CA PHE A 81 1.34 -38.21 -11.29
C PHE A 81 1.40 -38.62 -9.81
N PHE A 82 1.69 -37.69 -8.90
CA PHE A 82 1.62 -37.93 -7.45
C PHE A 82 0.19 -38.22 -6.96
N LEU A 83 -0.78 -37.42 -7.41
CA LEU A 83 -2.18 -37.61 -7.02
C LEU A 83 -2.73 -38.94 -7.55
N ASP A 84 -2.45 -39.27 -8.81
CA ASP A 84 -2.82 -40.54 -9.43
C ASP A 84 -2.19 -41.75 -8.72
N SER A 85 -1.04 -41.53 -8.04
CA SER A 85 -0.32 -42.54 -7.25
C SER A 85 -0.81 -42.66 -5.80
N GLY A 86 -1.84 -41.92 -5.39
CA GLY A 86 -2.46 -42.01 -4.06
C GLY A 86 -1.95 -41.02 -3.02
N ALA A 87 -1.27 -39.94 -3.45
CA ALA A 87 -0.85 -38.88 -2.53
C ALA A 87 -2.06 -38.26 -1.80
N ASP A 88 -1.91 -38.01 -0.49
CA ASP A 88 -2.97 -37.39 0.31
C ASP A 88 -3.07 -35.88 0.02
N VAL A 89 -4.09 -35.51 -0.75
CA VAL A 89 -4.44 -34.12 -1.09
C VAL A 89 -4.88 -33.26 0.10
N ASN A 90 -5.20 -33.87 1.24
CA ASN A 90 -5.63 -33.16 2.44
C ASN A 90 -4.50 -33.08 3.49
N ALA A 91 -3.32 -33.62 3.18
CA ALA A 91 -2.17 -33.56 4.05
C ALA A 91 -1.83 -32.09 4.34
N ARG A 92 -1.91 -31.70 5.62
CA ARG A 92 -1.47 -30.38 6.06
C ARG A 92 0.03 -30.23 5.84
N LEU A 93 0.40 -29.16 5.17
CA LEU A 93 1.77 -28.80 4.86
C LEU A 93 2.35 -28.00 6.03
N GLY A 94 3.62 -28.25 6.33
CA GLY A 94 4.31 -27.64 7.46
C GLY A 94 4.50 -26.14 7.31
N CYS A 95 4.89 -25.46 8.40
CA CYS A 95 5.10 -24.02 8.41
C CYS A 95 6.26 -23.57 7.51
N GLU A 96 7.14 -24.49 7.11
CA GLU A 96 8.23 -24.26 6.17
C GLU A 96 7.71 -23.75 4.83
N ILE A 97 6.59 -24.28 4.34
CA ILE A 97 5.98 -23.81 3.09
C ILE A 97 5.35 -22.43 3.27
N SER A 98 4.70 -22.18 4.40
CA SER A 98 4.15 -20.86 4.72
C SER A 98 5.26 -19.81 4.76
N GLN A 99 6.41 -20.14 5.37
CA GLN A 99 7.60 -19.26 5.39
C GLN A 99 8.17 -19.03 4.00
N LEU A 100 8.23 -20.07 3.16
CA LEU A 100 8.72 -19.96 1.79
C LEU A 100 7.81 -19.06 0.93
N ILE A 101 6.48 -19.22 1.03
CA ILE A 101 5.52 -18.38 0.32
C ILE A 101 5.64 -16.92 0.75
N LEU A 102 5.87 -16.67 2.04
CA LEU A 102 6.02 -15.32 2.58
C LEU A 102 7.40 -14.70 2.32
N SER A 103 8.40 -15.50 1.99
CA SER A 103 9.77 -15.04 1.74
C SER A 103 9.84 -14.14 0.50
N ASP A 104 10.88 -13.30 0.41
CA ASP A 104 11.16 -12.48 -0.79
C ASP A 104 11.58 -13.32 -2.01
N GLU A 105 11.85 -14.62 -1.81
CA GLU A 105 12.23 -15.54 -2.89
C GLU A 105 11.03 -16.04 -3.71
N SER A 106 9.81 -15.86 -3.19
CA SER A 106 8.59 -16.18 -3.93
C SER A 106 8.37 -15.17 -5.08
N PRO A 107 8.24 -15.62 -6.34
CA PRO A 107 7.94 -14.71 -7.45
C PRO A 107 6.52 -14.13 -7.38
N HIS A 108 5.69 -14.60 -6.45
CA HIS A 108 4.26 -14.30 -6.37
C HIS A 108 3.95 -13.25 -5.30
N SER A 109 4.20 -11.97 -5.59
CA SER A 109 3.99 -10.84 -4.66
C SER A 109 2.56 -10.70 -4.12
N GLY A 110 1.54 -11.18 -4.88
CA GLY A 110 0.13 -11.15 -4.46
C GLY A 110 -0.27 -12.21 -3.43
N THR A 111 0.57 -13.22 -3.18
CA THR A 111 0.24 -14.35 -2.29
C THR A 111 0.22 -13.97 -0.80
N ARG A 112 0.98 -12.94 -0.40
CA ARG A 112 1.19 -12.58 1.02
C ARG A 112 -0.09 -12.25 1.77
N ASP A 113 -1.12 -11.77 1.07
CA ASP A 113 -2.40 -11.44 1.67
C ASP A 113 -3.19 -12.68 2.15
N TYR A 114 -2.83 -13.89 1.68
CA TYR A 114 -3.57 -15.12 1.91
C TYR A 114 -2.94 -16.07 2.93
N PHE A 115 -1.70 -15.82 3.35
CA PHE A 115 -0.94 -16.74 4.21
C PHE A 115 -0.44 -16.06 5.48
N SER A 116 -0.50 -16.79 6.58
CA SER A 116 0.03 -16.49 7.89
C SER A 116 1.20 -17.43 8.18
N SER A 117 2.25 -16.90 8.82
CA SER A 117 3.49 -17.65 9.09
C SER A 117 3.34 -18.81 10.07
N HIS A 118 2.19 -18.92 10.77
CA HIS A 118 1.97 -19.90 11.84
C HIS A 118 0.90 -20.94 11.52
N GLU A 119 0.28 -20.86 10.35
CA GLU A 119 -0.78 -21.79 9.95
C GLU A 119 -0.26 -22.88 9.02
N MET A 120 -0.86 -24.06 9.17
CA MET A 120 -0.65 -25.17 8.25
C MET A 120 -1.71 -25.12 7.17
N TYR A 121 -1.28 -25.11 5.92
CA TYR A 121 -2.16 -25.04 4.77
C TYR A 121 -2.32 -26.40 4.10
N THR A 122 -3.49 -26.62 3.54
CA THR A 122 -3.76 -27.75 2.65
C THR A 122 -3.25 -27.43 1.23
N PRO A 123 -2.91 -28.45 0.43
CA PRO A 123 -2.65 -28.32 -1.00
C PRO A 123 -3.60 -27.41 -1.78
N ILE A 124 -4.91 -27.49 -1.50
CA ILE A 124 -5.91 -26.67 -2.20
C ILE A 124 -5.84 -25.19 -1.80
N GLN A 125 -5.54 -24.90 -0.53
CA GLN A 125 -5.34 -23.52 -0.05
C GLN A 125 -4.08 -22.91 -0.66
N ILE A 126 -3.01 -23.68 -0.78
CA ILE A 126 -1.78 -23.22 -1.42
C ILE A 126 -2.01 -22.98 -2.91
N ALA A 127 -2.66 -23.90 -3.61
CA ALA A 127 -3.01 -23.72 -5.02
C ALA A 127 -3.88 -22.47 -5.25
N PHE A 128 -4.85 -22.22 -4.37
CA PHE A 128 -5.71 -21.03 -4.42
C PHE A 128 -4.93 -19.74 -4.24
N GLY A 129 -4.03 -19.69 -3.23
CA GLY A 129 -3.22 -18.51 -2.93
C GLY A 129 -2.14 -18.25 -3.99
N LEU A 130 -1.52 -19.30 -4.55
CA LEU A 130 -0.56 -19.21 -5.66
C LEU A 130 -1.17 -18.83 -7.01
N GLU A 131 -2.50 -18.65 -7.06
CA GLU A 131 -3.23 -18.31 -8.28
C GLU A 131 -3.09 -19.36 -9.39
N ALA A 132 -2.86 -20.63 -9.03
CA ALA A 132 -2.63 -21.73 -9.94
C ALA A 132 -3.91 -22.52 -10.24
N SER A 133 -4.73 -22.06 -11.20
CA SER A 133 -6.04 -22.65 -11.52
C SER A 133 -5.95 -24.14 -11.86
N SER A 134 -4.99 -24.51 -12.71
CA SER A 134 -4.77 -25.90 -13.14
C SER A 134 -4.43 -26.82 -11.98
N ILE A 135 -3.57 -26.37 -11.06
CA ILE A 135 -3.19 -27.11 -9.85
C ILE A 135 -4.39 -27.21 -8.91
N PHE A 136 -5.16 -26.14 -8.76
CA PHE A 136 -6.35 -26.13 -7.91
C PHE A 136 -7.40 -27.11 -8.41
N CYS A 137 -7.73 -27.08 -9.71
CA CYS A 137 -8.66 -28.03 -10.34
C CYS A 137 -8.17 -29.48 -10.17
N LEU A 138 -6.88 -29.73 -10.38
CA LEU A 138 -6.28 -31.04 -10.22
C LEU A 138 -6.38 -31.56 -8.77
N VAL A 139 -6.11 -30.71 -7.78
CA VAL A 139 -6.25 -31.07 -6.36
C VAL A 139 -7.74 -31.31 -6.03
N LEU A 140 -8.64 -30.48 -6.55
CA LEU A 140 -10.09 -30.60 -6.34
C LEU A 140 -10.66 -31.91 -6.91
N GLU A 141 -10.21 -32.35 -8.09
CA GLU A 141 -10.57 -33.63 -8.70
C GLU A 141 -10.29 -34.81 -7.76
N ASN A 142 -9.13 -34.77 -7.10
CA ASN A 142 -8.61 -35.85 -6.27
C ASN A 142 -9.05 -35.76 -4.80
N GLN A 143 -9.75 -34.71 -4.39
CA GLN A 143 -10.31 -34.61 -3.03
C GLN A 143 -11.50 -35.54 -2.84
N THR A 144 -11.46 -36.33 -1.77
CA THR A 144 -12.52 -37.29 -1.42
C THR A 144 -13.59 -36.69 -0.49
N LEU A 145 -13.24 -35.67 0.30
CA LEU A 145 -14.11 -35.06 1.31
C LEU A 145 -14.27 -33.56 1.08
N LEU A 146 -15.26 -33.23 0.26
CA LEU A 146 -15.67 -31.86 -0.06
C LEU A 146 -15.92 -31.02 1.20
N HIS A 147 -16.58 -31.57 2.23
CA HIS A 147 -17.15 -30.78 3.32
C HIS A 147 -16.11 -30.06 4.22
N GLN A 148 -14.91 -30.61 4.40
CA GLN A 148 -13.85 -29.98 5.23
C GLN A 148 -13.08 -28.89 4.47
N SER A 149 -13.11 -28.93 3.14
CA SER A 149 -12.42 -27.98 2.27
C SER A 149 -13.21 -26.69 2.02
N TYR A 150 -14.46 -26.56 2.50
CA TYR A 150 -15.27 -25.36 2.27
C TYR A 150 -15.31 -24.39 3.44
N ASP A 151 -15.08 -24.88 4.66
CA ASP A 151 -15.12 -24.04 5.84
C ASP A 151 -14.14 -22.87 5.71
N TRP A 152 -12.96 -23.08 5.09
CA TRP A 152 -11.99 -22.02 4.84
C TRP A 152 -12.33 -21.09 3.66
N LEU A 153 -13.03 -21.59 2.63
CA LEU A 153 -13.51 -20.75 1.52
C LEU A 153 -14.60 -19.77 1.99
N THR A 154 -15.31 -20.15 3.06
CA THR A 154 -16.43 -19.39 3.63
C THR A 154 -16.08 -18.70 4.96
N SER A 155 -14.91 -18.97 5.56
CA SER A 155 -14.51 -18.39 6.86
C SER A 155 -14.20 -16.89 6.80
N GLY A 156 -14.12 -16.30 5.60
CA GLY A 156 -13.80 -14.89 5.40
C GLY A 156 -12.29 -14.58 5.47
N ASP A 157 -11.44 -15.55 5.78
CA ASP A 157 -9.98 -15.35 5.92
C ASP A 157 -9.31 -14.96 4.60
N TYR A 158 -9.91 -15.33 3.47
CA TYR A 158 -9.40 -15.05 2.11
C TYR A 158 -10.00 -13.79 1.47
N GLY A 159 -10.54 -12.86 2.27
CA GLY A 159 -11.16 -11.62 1.78
C GLY A 159 -12.52 -11.82 1.09
N GLY A 160 -13.19 -12.91 1.47
CA GLY A 160 -14.44 -13.40 0.90
C GLY A 160 -14.23 -13.99 -0.50
N VAL A 161 -14.69 -15.22 -0.70
CA VAL A 161 -14.61 -15.92 -2.00
C VAL A 161 -15.91 -15.65 -2.76
N HIS A 162 -15.82 -15.40 -4.07
CA HIS A 162 -17.00 -15.12 -4.88
C HIS A 162 -17.99 -16.30 -4.82
N PRO A 163 -19.27 -16.12 -4.47
CA PRO A 163 -20.15 -17.28 -4.22
C PRO A 163 -20.43 -18.15 -5.44
N GLU A 164 -20.43 -17.57 -6.64
CA GLU A 164 -20.51 -18.38 -7.86
C GLU A 164 -19.25 -19.24 -8.04
N PHE A 165 -18.08 -18.77 -7.57
CA PHE A 165 -16.86 -19.57 -7.53
C PHE A 165 -17.01 -20.68 -6.50
N ILE A 166 -17.50 -20.38 -5.28
CA ILE A 166 -17.79 -21.41 -4.27
C ILE A 166 -18.75 -22.47 -4.83
N ARG A 167 -19.82 -22.06 -5.51
CA ARG A 167 -20.78 -22.97 -6.15
C ARG A 167 -20.11 -23.82 -7.23
N ALA A 168 -19.28 -23.21 -8.09
CA ALA A 168 -18.54 -23.94 -9.11
C ALA A 168 -17.58 -24.98 -8.51
N VAL A 169 -16.90 -24.66 -7.41
CA VAL A 169 -16.05 -25.60 -6.67
C VAL A 169 -16.90 -26.74 -6.07
N GLN A 170 -18.06 -26.43 -5.49
CA GLN A 170 -19.02 -27.41 -4.95
C GLN A 170 -19.54 -28.39 -6.02
N GLU A 171 -19.85 -27.86 -7.20
CA GLU A 171 -20.33 -28.62 -8.34
C GLU A 171 -19.20 -29.32 -9.11
N ARG A 172 -17.94 -28.99 -8.80
CA ARG A 172 -16.73 -29.39 -9.54
C ARG A 172 -16.81 -29.05 -11.03
N ASP A 173 -17.37 -27.89 -11.35
CA ASP A 173 -17.44 -27.39 -12.71
C ASP A 173 -16.12 -26.68 -13.07
N HIS A 174 -15.16 -27.44 -13.61
CA HIS A 174 -13.83 -26.90 -13.93
C HIS A 174 -13.87 -25.77 -14.95
N ALA A 175 -14.82 -25.80 -15.89
CA ALA A 175 -14.94 -24.74 -16.89
C ALA A 175 -15.32 -23.42 -16.21
N VAL A 176 -16.30 -23.45 -15.30
CA VAL A 176 -16.73 -22.27 -14.55
C VAL A 176 -15.67 -21.82 -13.54
N ILE A 177 -14.94 -22.74 -12.90
CA ILE A 177 -13.83 -22.40 -12.00
C ILE A 177 -12.73 -21.63 -12.74
N GLU A 178 -12.34 -22.10 -13.93
CA GLU A 178 -11.34 -21.41 -14.76
C GLU A 178 -11.86 -20.05 -15.23
N ASP A 179 -13.13 -19.96 -15.69
CA ASP A 179 -13.76 -18.70 -16.11
C ASP A 179 -13.86 -17.67 -14.97
N LEU A 180 -14.03 -18.14 -13.73
CA LEU A 180 -14.12 -17.31 -12.52
C LEU A 180 -12.79 -17.17 -11.77
N TRP A 181 -11.68 -17.73 -12.25
CA TRP A 181 -10.43 -17.80 -11.48
C TRP A 181 -9.86 -16.42 -11.13
N ASP A 182 -9.91 -15.49 -12.09
CA ASP A 182 -9.51 -14.09 -11.91
C ASP A 182 -10.53 -13.27 -11.11
N GLN A 183 -11.65 -13.88 -10.70
CA GLN A 183 -12.69 -13.29 -9.87
C GLN A 183 -12.93 -14.11 -8.60
N ARG A 184 -12.03 -15.07 -8.29
CA ARG A 184 -12.25 -16.06 -7.24
C ARG A 184 -12.36 -15.45 -5.84
N SER A 185 -11.62 -14.38 -5.55
CA SER A 185 -11.84 -13.57 -4.36
C SER A 185 -12.71 -12.36 -4.70
N LEU A 186 -13.60 -11.97 -3.78
CA LEU A 186 -14.44 -10.79 -3.92
C LEU A 186 -13.60 -9.53 -4.13
N LYS A 187 -12.46 -9.43 -3.44
CA LYS A 187 -11.46 -8.38 -3.66
C LYS A 187 -11.04 -8.32 -5.13
N LEU A 188 -10.64 -9.46 -5.72
CA LEU A 188 -10.18 -9.52 -7.10
C LEU A 188 -11.33 -9.28 -8.08
N ALA A 189 -12.53 -9.80 -7.81
CA ALA A 189 -13.73 -9.55 -8.60
C ALA A 189 -14.09 -8.05 -8.63
N ILE A 190 -14.00 -7.35 -7.49
CA ILE A 190 -14.24 -5.91 -7.41
C ILE A 190 -13.15 -5.17 -8.17
N VAL A 191 -11.86 -5.46 -7.92
CA VAL A 191 -10.75 -4.84 -8.65
C VAL A 191 -10.91 -5.04 -10.15
N LYS A 192 -11.26 -6.25 -10.61
CA LYS A 192 -11.47 -6.55 -12.03
C LYS A 192 -12.67 -5.84 -12.62
N ALA A 193 -13.78 -5.78 -11.88
CA ALA A 193 -14.96 -5.02 -12.31
C ALA A 193 -14.61 -3.54 -12.48
N ILE A 194 -13.86 -3.00 -11.54
CA ILE A 194 -13.36 -1.63 -11.53
C ILE A 194 -12.38 -1.39 -12.70
N GLU A 195 -11.36 -2.23 -12.90
CA GLU A 195 -10.40 -2.18 -14.02
C GLU A 195 -11.10 -2.18 -15.40
N ASN A 196 -12.22 -2.89 -15.50
CA ASN A 196 -13.04 -2.97 -16.71
C ASN A 196 -14.09 -1.85 -16.81
N PHE A 197 -14.05 -0.84 -15.94
CA PHE A 197 -15.04 0.25 -15.84
C PHE A 197 -16.48 -0.24 -15.60
N ASN A 198 -16.66 -1.45 -15.08
CA ASN A 198 -17.96 -2.03 -14.70
C ASN A 198 -18.31 -1.65 -13.25
N PHE A 199 -18.52 -0.36 -13.01
CA PHE A 199 -18.80 0.19 -11.68
C PHE A 199 -20.10 -0.34 -11.07
N ASP A 200 -21.12 -0.62 -11.88
CA ASP A 200 -22.37 -1.27 -11.42
C ASP A 200 -22.11 -2.70 -10.95
N GLY A 201 -21.25 -3.46 -11.65
CA GLY A 201 -20.79 -4.78 -11.23
C GLY A 201 -20.06 -4.72 -9.90
N ALA A 202 -19.06 -3.84 -9.78
CA ALA A 202 -18.32 -3.62 -8.54
C ALA A 202 -19.24 -3.23 -7.37
N ARG A 203 -20.18 -2.31 -7.63
CA ARG A 203 -21.20 -1.87 -6.67
C ARG A 203 -22.08 -3.03 -6.21
N ASN A 204 -22.58 -3.83 -7.14
CA ASN A 204 -23.44 -4.97 -6.80
C ASN A 204 -22.69 -6.01 -5.99
N ILE A 205 -21.41 -6.29 -6.32
CA ILE A 205 -20.57 -7.20 -5.54
C ILE A 205 -20.39 -6.65 -4.11
N LEU A 206 -20.06 -5.36 -3.98
CA LEU A 206 -19.95 -4.70 -2.68
C LEU A 206 -21.22 -4.83 -1.85
N LEU A 207 -22.34 -4.35 -2.37
CA LEU A 207 -23.63 -4.36 -1.66
C LEU A 207 -24.10 -5.77 -1.28
N THR A 208 -23.73 -6.77 -2.08
CA THR A 208 -24.13 -8.16 -1.80
C THR A 208 -23.26 -8.79 -0.71
N TYR A 209 -21.98 -8.39 -0.59
CA TYR A 209 -20.99 -9.08 0.24
C TYR A 209 -20.25 -8.18 1.25
N THR A 210 -20.81 -7.03 1.60
CA THR A 210 -20.17 -6.04 2.47
C THR A 210 -19.75 -6.56 3.84
N SER A 211 -20.41 -7.58 4.40
CA SER A 211 -20.02 -8.17 5.68
C SER A 211 -18.73 -9.02 5.63
N GLU A 212 -18.34 -9.47 4.44
CA GLU A 212 -17.19 -10.38 4.24
C GLU A 212 -15.95 -9.67 3.70
N ILE A 213 -16.12 -8.44 3.19
CA ILE A 213 -15.05 -7.66 2.58
C ILE A 213 -14.31 -6.87 3.66
N ARG A 214 -13.03 -7.20 3.86
CA ARG A 214 -12.13 -6.35 4.64
C ARG A 214 -11.86 -5.06 3.87
N LEU A 215 -12.50 -3.97 4.30
CA LEU A 215 -12.47 -2.70 3.58
C LEU A 215 -11.06 -2.13 3.40
N SER A 216 -10.15 -2.32 4.35
CA SER A 216 -8.78 -1.81 4.24
C SER A 216 -7.99 -2.42 3.06
N SER A 217 -8.12 -3.73 2.83
CA SER A 217 -7.46 -4.40 1.71
C SER A 217 -8.12 -4.04 0.38
N LEU A 218 -9.44 -3.83 0.39
CA LEU A 218 -10.16 -3.34 -0.76
C LEU A 218 -9.78 -1.89 -1.10
N PHE A 219 -9.73 -0.99 -0.12
CA PHE A 219 -9.28 0.39 -0.31
C PHE A 219 -7.90 0.45 -0.95
N ARG A 220 -6.94 -0.36 -0.46
CA ARG A 220 -5.60 -0.45 -1.06
C ARG A 220 -5.63 -1.00 -2.48
N ALA A 221 -6.45 -2.02 -2.74
CA ALA A 221 -6.55 -2.65 -4.05
C ALA A 221 -7.34 -1.85 -5.08
N VAL A 222 -8.27 -1.00 -4.64
CA VAL A 222 -8.96 -0.03 -5.49
C VAL A 222 -8.08 1.20 -5.70
N ALA A 223 -7.30 1.63 -4.70
CA ALA A 223 -6.38 2.74 -4.88
C ALA A 223 -5.28 2.41 -5.90
N SER A 224 -4.68 1.21 -5.82
CA SER A 224 -3.47 0.84 -6.56
C SER A 224 -3.56 0.93 -8.10
N PRO A 225 -4.58 0.37 -8.79
CA PRO A 225 -4.71 0.47 -10.24
C PRO A 225 -4.95 1.91 -10.73
N TYR A 226 -5.58 2.75 -9.89
CA TYR A 226 -5.92 4.14 -10.22
C TYR A 226 -4.78 5.12 -9.92
N LEU A 227 -3.67 4.64 -9.35
CA LEU A 227 -2.42 5.40 -9.26
C LEU A 227 -1.76 5.57 -10.64
N LEU A 228 -2.20 4.85 -11.68
CA LEU A 228 -1.44 4.70 -12.92
C LEU A 228 -2.14 5.23 -14.20
N ASP A 229 -3.44 5.55 -14.19
CA ASP A 229 -4.14 6.01 -15.40
C ASP A 229 -5.01 7.27 -15.15
N HIS A 230 -4.67 8.36 -15.85
CA HIS A 230 -5.22 9.70 -15.66
C HIS A 230 -6.47 10.03 -16.50
N ASP A 231 -6.90 9.17 -17.43
CA ASP A 231 -7.93 9.58 -18.42
C ASP A 231 -9.38 9.15 -18.07
N SER A 232 -9.63 8.43 -16.97
CA SER A 232 -10.98 7.86 -16.65
C SER A 232 -11.81 8.55 -15.55
N TYR A 233 -11.43 9.76 -15.13
CA TYR A 233 -11.89 10.34 -13.86
C TYR A 233 -13.39 10.66 -13.69
N LYS A 234 -14.19 10.75 -14.75
CA LYS A 234 -15.60 11.17 -14.60
C LYS A 234 -16.46 10.11 -13.93
N ASP A 235 -16.30 8.85 -14.34
CA ASP A 235 -17.07 7.73 -13.76
C ASP A 235 -16.53 7.33 -12.38
N LEU A 236 -15.25 7.64 -12.13
CA LEU A 236 -14.63 7.46 -10.83
C LEU A 236 -15.29 8.34 -9.75
N ASN A 237 -15.68 9.58 -10.05
CA ASN A 237 -16.26 10.44 -9.02
C ASN A 237 -17.61 9.90 -8.51
N ASP A 238 -18.45 9.38 -9.42
CA ASP A 238 -19.73 8.75 -9.09
C ASP A 238 -19.51 7.42 -8.36
N PHE A 239 -18.57 6.59 -8.84
CA PHE A 239 -18.20 5.34 -8.18
C PHE A 239 -17.62 5.58 -6.79
N THR A 240 -16.70 6.53 -6.63
CA THR A 240 -16.03 6.82 -5.34
C THR A 240 -17.01 7.43 -4.35
N SER A 241 -17.92 8.29 -4.81
CA SER A 241 -18.99 8.84 -3.96
C SER A 241 -19.86 7.74 -3.39
N LEU A 242 -20.22 6.78 -4.25
CA LEU A 242 -21.10 5.69 -3.88
C LEU A 242 -20.37 4.61 -3.08
N PHE A 243 -19.13 4.29 -3.47
CA PHE A 243 -18.24 3.39 -2.76
C PHE A 243 -17.99 3.88 -1.35
N LEU A 244 -17.63 5.15 -1.16
CA LEU A 244 -17.44 5.73 0.17
C LEU A 244 -18.75 5.83 0.94
N GLY A 245 -19.83 6.31 0.31
CA GLY A 245 -21.13 6.46 0.97
C GLY A 245 -21.64 5.13 1.52
N GLU A 246 -21.75 4.12 0.65
CA GLU A 246 -22.26 2.79 1.00
C GLU A 246 -21.26 2.02 1.87
N SER A 247 -19.96 2.05 1.57
CA SER A 247 -18.97 1.33 2.38
C SER A 247 -18.83 1.92 3.77
N LEU A 248 -18.85 3.26 3.94
CA LEU A 248 -18.79 3.87 5.26
C LEU A 248 -20.07 3.62 6.07
N GLU A 249 -21.24 3.61 5.42
CA GLU A 249 -22.52 3.30 6.07
C GLU A 249 -22.62 1.82 6.47
N LEU A 250 -22.09 0.90 5.65
CA LEU A 250 -22.11 -0.55 5.92
C LEU A 250 -21.04 -1.00 6.91
N ALA A 251 -19.83 -0.46 6.82
CA ALA A 251 -18.73 -0.75 7.73
C ALA A 251 -18.99 -0.27 9.16
N PHE A 252 -19.75 0.82 9.27
CA PHE A 252 -19.79 1.61 10.48
C PHE A 252 -21.18 2.16 10.81
N GLY A 253 -22.22 1.55 10.25
CA GLY A 253 -23.60 1.80 10.63
C GLY A 253 -23.81 1.57 12.13
N PRO A 254 -24.93 2.04 12.70
CA PRO A 254 -25.20 1.98 14.15
C PRO A 254 -25.22 0.56 14.75
N ASN A 255 -25.14 -0.49 13.93
CA ASN A 255 -25.24 -1.88 14.32
C ASN A 255 -23.92 -2.68 14.21
N THR A 256 -22.83 -2.10 13.69
CA THR A 256 -21.55 -2.79 13.48
C THR A 256 -20.72 -2.78 14.76
N GLN A 257 -20.38 -3.96 15.28
CA GLN A 257 -19.46 -4.13 16.42
C GLN A 257 -18.02 -4.13 15.90
N THR A 258 -17.24 -3.10 16.22
CA THR A 258 -15.83 -3.01 15.85
C THR A 258 -15.00 -3.88 16.79
N SER A 259 -14.21 -4.81 16.25
CA SER A 259 -13.27 -5.62 17.03
C SER A 259 -11.95 -4.86 17.22
N ASN A 260 -11.58 -4.60 18.47
CA ASN A 260 -10.53 -3.66 18.91
C ASN A 260 -9.09 -3.81 18.36
N GLU A 261 -8.75 -4.85 17.58
CA GLU A 261 -7.35 -5.13 17.20
C GLU A 261 -7.00 -4.87 15.71
N HIS A 262 -7.96 -4.45 14.88
CA HIS A 262 -7.76 -4.32 13.42
C HIS A 262 -8.14 -2.95 12.82
N ASP A 263 -8.43 -1.96 13.66
CA ASP A 263 -8.99 -0.66 13.23
C ASP A 263 -7.96 0.36 12.68
N ASP A 264 -6.66 0.18 12.85
CA ASP A 264 -5.68 1.19 12.38
C ASP A 264 -5.44 1.14 10.86
N ASN A 265 -5.69 -0.01 10.21
CA ASN A 265 -5.36 -0.20 8.79
C ASN A 265 -6.30 0.52 7.81
N TRP A 266 -7.56 0.78 8.19
CA TRP A 266 -8.48 1.48 7.28
C TRP A 266 -8.23 2.98 7.28
N MET A 267 -7.80 3.56 8.40
CA MET A 267 -7.40 4.97 8.51
C MET A 267 -6.19 5.27 7.63
N LEU A 268 -5.18 4.38 7.61
CA LEU A 268 -4.07 4.46 6.67
C LEU A 268 -4.53 4.41 5.20
N GLY A 269 -5.48 3.52 4.88
CA GLY A 269 -6.06 3.46 3.54
C GLY A 269 -6.81 4.73 3.15
N TYR A 270 -7.54 5.32 4.10
CA TYR A 270 -8.28 6.57 3.88
C TYR A 270 -7.36 7.79 3.74
N SER A 271 -6.29 7.87 4.54
CA SER A 271 -5.24 8.88 4.37
C SER A 271 -4.57 8.75 3.00
N ALA A 272 -4.18 7.54 2.58
CA ALA A 272 -3.61 7.30 1.26
C ALA A 272 -4.55 7.70 0.11
N LEU A 273 -5.86 7.51 0.28
CA LEU A 273 -6.85 8.01 -0.70
C LEU A 273 -6.92 9.53 -0.75
N LEU A 274 -6.90 10.21 0.41
CA LEU A 274 -6.90 11.67 0.49
C LEU A 274 -5.63 12.27 -0.12
N GLU A 275 -4.47 11.68 0.15
CA GLU A 275 -3.21 12.02 -0.50
C GLU A 275 -3.34 11.86 -2.01
N ASN A 276 -3.75 10.69 -2.48
CA ASN A 276 -3.91 10.43 -3.90
C ASN A 276 -4.89 11.41 -4.57
N ALA A 277 -5.97 11.78 -3.87
CA ALA A 277 -6.90 12.80 -4.35
C ALA A 277 -6.19 14.13 -4.61
N ILE A 278 -5.23 14.51 -3.76
CA ILE A 278 -4.44 15.74 -3.94
C ILE A 278 -3.40 15.58 -5.06
N TRP A 279 -2.69 14.45 -5.11
CA TRP A 279 -1.62 14.21 -6.09
C TRP A 279 -2.14 14.07 -7.52
N ASN A 280 -3.23 13.32 -7.71
CA ASN A 280 -3.58 12.77 -9.03
C ASN A 280 -4.98 13.15 -9.50
N VAL A 281 -5.95 13.40 -8.61
CA VAL A 281 -7.36 13.57 -8.99
C VAL A 281 -7.81 15.03 -8.97
N GLY A 282 -7.33 15.81 -8.00
CA GLY A 282 -7.64 17.20 -7.79
C GLY A 282 -8.82 17.47 -6.84
N LEU A 283 -9.22 18.75 -6.80
CA LEU A 283 -10.09 19.33 -5.77
C LEU A 283 -11.43 18.60 -5.58
N LYS A 284 -12.11 18.18 -6.66
CA LYS A 284 -13.45 17.56 -6.57
C LYS A 284 -13.44 16.25 -5.79
N ALA A 285 -12.41 15.43 -5.97
CA ALA A 285 -12.28 14.19 -5.20
C ALA A 285 -11.97 14.51 -3.74
N LEU A 286 -11.10 15.47 -3.48
CA LEU A 286 -10.82 15.93 -2.11
C LEU A 286 -12.08 16.48 -1.41
N GLU A 287 -12.89 17.28 -2.11
CA GLU A 287 -14.19 17.77 -1.63
C GLU A 287 -15.13 16.61 -1.27
N LEU A 288 -15.18 15.60 -2.13
CA LEU A 288 -16.01 14.41 -1.92
C LEU A 288 -15.54 13.60 -0.71
N PHE A 289 -14.25 13.28 -0.61
CA PHE A 289 -13.69 12.58 0.54
C PHE A 289 -13.93 13.40 1.82
N LEU A 290 -13.66 14.71 1.80
CA LEU A 290 -13.88 15.55 2.97
C LEU A 290 -15.36 15.78 3.32
N SER A 291 -16.31 15.65 2.39
CA SER A 291 -17.74 15.65 2.74
C SER A 291 -18.15 14.44 3.58
N HIS A 292 -17.43 13.32 3.44
CA HIS A 292 -17.61 12.11 4.26
C HIS A 292 -16.78 12.17 5.56
N TYR A 293 -15.92 13.18 5.73
CA TYR A 293 -15.07 13.36 6.90
C TYR A 293 -15.84 13.39 8.23
N PRO A 294 -17.00 14.05 8.39
CA PRO A 294 -17.72 14.05 9.67
C PRO A 294 -18.15 12.63 10.09
N ILE A 295 -18.45 11.76 9.13
CA ILE A 295 -18.78 10.36 9.38
C ILE A 295 -17.51 9.65 9.84
N VAL A 296 -16.43 9.73 9.07
CA VAL A 296 -15.12 9.14 9.40
C VAL A 296 -14.57 9.61 10.76
N ALA A 297 -14.72 10.90 11.09
CA ALA A 297 -14.29 11.48 12.35
C ALA A 297 -15.14 11.06 13.55
N LYS A 298 -16.45 10.90 13.35
CA LYS A 298 -17.30 10.32 14.39
C LYS A 298 -16.89 8.89 14.68
N LEU A 299 -16.50 8.13 13.65
CA LEU A 299 -16.11 6.73 13.75
C LEU A 299 -14.75 6.54 14.41
N SER A 300 -13.75 7.29 13.98
CA SER A 300 -12.43 7.36 14.62
C SER A 300 -12.54 7.71 16.10
N ASN A 301 -13.36 8.69 16.48
CA ASN A 301 -13.54 9.07 17.88
C ASN A 301 -14.29 8.00 18.72
N THR A 302 -15.06 7.12 18.08
CA THR A 302 -15.75 6.01 18.77
C THR A 302 -14.89 4.75 18.89
N THR A 303 -13.97 4.51 17.95
CA THR A 303 -13.11 3.31 17.93
C THR A 303 -11.77 3.53 18.63
N LEU A 304 -11.24 4.76 18.65
CA LEU A 304 -9.93 5.05 19.23
C LEU A 304 -10.05 5.55 20.68
N GLN A 305 -9.96 4.63 21.64
CA GLN A 305 -9.57 4.95 23.03
C GLN A 305 -8.05 5.08 23.21
N SER A 306 -7.24 4.87 22.16
CA SER A 306 -5.78 4.80 22.26
C SER A 306 -5.08 6.08 21.82
N ASP A 307 -3.92 6.34 22.41
CA ASP A 307 -2.92 7.36 22.04
C ASP A 307 -2.31 7.13 20.63
N SER A 308 -3.09 6.67 19.64
CA SER A 308 -2.56 6.41 18.30
C SER A 308 -2.19 7.74 17.59
N HIS A 309 -1.05 7.72 16.90
CA HIS A 309 -0.50 8.82 16.08
C HIS A 309 -1.33 9.16 14.82
N TYR A 310 -2.59 8.75 14.78
CA TYR A 310 -3.48 8.86 13.63
C TYR A 310 -4.73 9.67 13.97
N ARG A 311 -4.57 10.73 14.77
CA ARG A 311 -5.71 11.62 15.03
C ARG A 311 -6.07 12.31 13.73
N LEU A 312 -7.35 12.33 13.39
CA LEU A 312 -7.84 12.97 12.16
C LEU A 312 -7.57 14.48 12.07
N HIS A 313 -7.20 15.15 13.18
CA HIS A 313 -6.62 16.49 13.13
C HIS A 313 -5.23 16.45 12.48
N GLU A 314 -4.37 15.50 12.87
CA GLU A 314 -3.04 15.24 12.30
C GLU A 314 -3.13 14.94 10.80
N ASN A 315 -4.21 14.28 10.34
CA ASN A 315 -4.43 14.12 8.90
C ASN A 315 -4.73 15.43 8.16
N LYS A 316 -5.42 16.41 8.77
CA LYS A 316 -5.59 17.74 8.13
C LYS A 316 -4.25 18.48 8.05
N ILE A 317 -3.38 18.33 9.06
CA ILE A 317 -2.00 18.83 9.05
C ILE A 317 -1.24 18.24 7.86
N PHE A 318 -1.36 16.92 7.72
CA PHE A 318 -0.65 16.15 6.70
C PHE A 318 -1.04 16.58 5.28
N LEU A 319 -2.34 16.79 5.04
CA LEU A 319 -2.80 17.16 3.70
C LEU A 319 -2.42 18.58 3.27
N VAL A 320 -2.20 19.52 4.22
CA VAL A 320 -1.87 20.92 3.89
C VAL A 320 -0.51 21.02 3.21
N HIS A 321 0.52 20.33 3.72
CA HIS A 321 1.85 20.38 3.11
C HIS A 321 1.88 19.63 1.77
N ILE A 322 1.11 18.55 1.60
CA ILE A 322 0.97 17.85 0.31
C ILE A 322 0.23 18.72 -0.70
N ALA A 323 -0.85 19.39 -0.29
CA ALA A 323 -1.58 20.29 -1.17
C ALA A 323 -0.71 21.49 -1.59
N ALA A 324 0.12 22.01 -0.69
CA ALA A 324 1.06 23.07 -1.03
C ALA A 324 2.15 22.62 -2.04
N ASP A 325 2.48 21.33 -2.05
CA ASP A 325 3.37 20.73 -3.04
C ASP A 325 2.67 20.61 -4.42
N HIS A 326 1.46 20.05 -4.44
CA HIS A 326 0.86 19.54 -5.69
C HIS A 326 -0.32 20.34 -6.25
N SER A 327 -1.11 21.02 -5.42
CA SER A 327 -2.37 21.64 -5.85
C SER A 327 -2.79 22.82 -4.98
N LEU A 328 -2.61 24.02 -5.53
CA LEU A 328 -3.05 25.28 -4.90
C LEU A 328 -4.56 25.30 -4.63
N ASP A 329 -5.38 24.71 -5.50
CA ASP A 329 -6.83 24.67 -5.31
C ASP A 329 -7.23 23.75 -4.15
N CYS A 330 -6.56 22.59 -4.03
CA CYS A 330 -6.71 21.73 -2.85
C CYS A 330 -6.27 22.45 -1.57
N LEU A 331 -5.16 23.19 -1.62
CA LEU A 331 -4.66 23.95 -0.48
C LEU A 331 -5.68 25.02 -0.05
N LYS A 332 -6.19 25.81 -1.00
CA LYS A 332 -7.25 26.80 -0.75
C LYS A 332 -8.47 26.18 -0.08
N PHE A 333 -8.89 25.03 -0.59
CA PHE A 333 -10.01 24.31 -0.02
C PHE A 333 -9.73 23.86 1.41
N LEU A 334 -8.60 23.21 1.68
CA LEU A 334 -8.24 22.76 3.03
C LEU A 334 -8.22 23.90 4.04
N ILE A 335 -7.64 25.04 3.68
CA ILE A 335 -7.64 26.25 4.53
C ILE A 335 -9.07 26.77 4.75
N SER A 336 -9.92 26.77 3.72
CA SER A 336 -11.34 27.13 3.87
C SER A 336 -12.12 26.18 4.81
N GLN A 337 -11.66 24.94 4.94
CA GLN A 337 -12.19 23.93 5.89
C GLN A 337 -11.54 24.02 7.29
N GLY A 338 -10.81 25.09 7.57
CA GLY A 338 -10.19 25.39 8.86
C GLY A 338 -8.89 24.66 9.14
N ALA A 339 -8.20 24.13 8.10
CA ALA A 339 -6.85 23.60 8.29
C ALA A 339 -5.87 24.74 8.61
N CYS A 340 -4.90 24.48 9.50
CA CYS A 340 -3.92 25.47 9.91
C CYS A 340 -2.77 25.53 8.90
N ILE A 341 -2.43 26.73 8.42
CA ILE A 341 -1.40 26.94 7.39
C ILE A 341 0.04 26.77 7.91
N ASP A 342 0.25 27.07 9.20
CA ASP A 342 1.57 27.05 9.85
C ASP A 342 1.90 25.71 10.52
N GLU A 343 0.97 24.77 10.46
CA GLU A 343 1.13 23.48 11.12
C GLU A 343 2.15 22.63 10.36
N ALA A 344 3.03 21.95 11.12
CA ALA A 344 4.17 21.23 10.58
C ALA A 344 4.09 19.76 10.99
N GLU A 345 4.33 18.86 10.05
CA GLU A 345 4.68 17.49 10.39
C GLU A 345 6.15 17.44 10.80
N ILE A 346 6.46 16.78 11.92
CA ILE A 346 7.81 16.64 12.42
C ILE A 346 8.30 15.22 12.13
N THR A 347 9.24 15.08 11.20
CA THR A 347 9.86 13.80 10.86
C THR A 347 11.27 13.71 11.44
N THR A 348 11.64 12.53 11.95
CA THR A 348 12.94 12.26 12.60
C THR A 348 13.86 11.33 11.80
N GLU A 349 13.56 11.10 10.52
CA GLU A 349 14.07 9.95 9.76
C GLU A 349 15.56 10.04 9.34
N VAL A 350 16.19 11.22 9.38
CA VAL A 350 17.58 11.45 8.91
C VAL A 350 18.18 12.53 9.81
N PRO A 351 19.49 12.57 10.12
CA PRO A 351 19.99 13.12 11.39
C PRO A 351 19.60 14.59 11.56
N GLY A 352 18.54 14.83 12.34
CA GLY A 352 17.95 16.14 12.51
C GLY A 352 16.43 16.09 12.59
N LEU A 353 15.84 17.16 13.11
CA LEU A 353 14.39 17.39 13.05
C LEU A 353 14.08 18.08 11.73
N LYS A 354 13.12 17.54 10.98
CA LYS A 354 12.59 18.16 9.76
C LYS A 354 11.15 18.59 10.01
N TYR A 355 10.83 19.82 9.62
CA TYR A 355 9.50 20.41 9.75
C TYR A 355 8.86 20.55 8.36
N ASP A 356 7.92 19.68 8.05
CA ASP A 356 7.19 19.68 6.79
C ASP A 356 5.97 20.59 6.90
N THR A 357 6.18 21.86 6.54
CA THR A 357 5.16 22.93 6.50
C THR A 357 4.67 23.16 5.06
N ALA A 358 3.55 23.88 4.91
CA ALA A 358 3.11 24.37 3.59
C ALA A 358 4.22 25.18 2.88
N PHE A 359 4.95 26.02 3.63
CA PHE A 359 6.09 26.77 3.10
C PHE A 359 7.21 25.85 2.60
N TYR A 360 7.57 24.82 3.37
CA TYR A 360 8.63 23.88 3.01
C TYR A 360 8.35 23.24 1.64
N SER A 361 7.12 22.73 1.47
CA SER A 361 6.66 22.10 0.24
C SER A 361 6.66 23.08 -0.94
N ALA A 362 6.00 24.23 -0.78
CA ALA A 362 5.85 25.22 -1.84
C ALA A 362 7.21 25.80 -2.30
N ILE A 363 8.13 26.07 -1.37
CA ILE A 363 9.49 26.55 -1.67
C ILE A 363 10.32 25.46 -2.34
N THR A 364 10.22 24.20 -1.86
CA THR A 364 10.94 23.07 -2.45
C THR A 364 10.57 22.86 -3.91
N LYS A 365 9.27 22.88 -4.22
CA LYS A 365 8.82 22.78 -5.61
C LYS A 365 9.03 24.05 -6.40
N GLY A 366 8.99 25.20 -5.73
CA GLY A 366 9.11 26.47 -6.41
C GLY A 366 7.82 27.03 -6.95
N CYS A 367 6.70 26.67 -6.33
CA CYS A 367 5.39 27.15 -6.72
C CYS A 367 5.18 28.54 -6.13
N VAL A 368 5.61 29.56 -6.86
CA VAL A 368 5.58 30.97 -6.46
C VAL A 368 4.15 31.42 -6.12
N GLU A 369 3.16 30.97 -6.88
CA GLU A 369 1.74 31.24 -6.65
C GLU A 369 1.26 30.63 -5.33
N THR A 370 1.73 29.44 -4.99
CA THR A 370 1.42 28.79 -3.72
C THR A 370 2.08 29.53 -2.56
N VAL A 371 3.35 29.95 -2.69
CA VAL A 371 4.02 30.79 -1.68
C VAL A 371 3.27 32.10 -1.46
N ALA A 372 2.87 32.78 -2.53
CA ALA A 372 2.09 34.02 -2.45
C ALA A 372 0.74 33.79 -1.74
N TYR A 373 0.07 32.68 -2.03
CA TYR A 373 -1.17 32.32 -1.35
C TYR A 373 -0.94 32.05 0.15
N ILE A 374 0.05 31.23 0.50
CA ILE A 374 0.42 30.94 1.91
C ILE A 374 0.66 32.26 2.68
N LEU A 375 1.44 33.19 2.10
CA LEU A 375 1.67 34.52 2.68
C LEU A 375 0.37 35.33 2.83
N SER A 376 -0.53 35.29 1.84
CA SER A 376 -1.82 35.98 1.89
C SER A 376 -2.74 35.48 3.02
N GLN A 377 -2.56 34.24 3.46
CA GLN A 377 -3.28 33.66 4.59
C GLN A 377 -2.66 34.04 5.96
N GLY A 378 -1.59 34.83 5.97
CA GLY A 378 -0.93 35.29 7.19
C GLY A 378 -0.01 34.27 7.83
N ALA A 379 0.49 33.30 7.04
CA ALA A 379 1.42 32.29 7.51
C ALA A 379 2.70 32.91 8.10
N ASN A 380 3.18 32.34 9.21
CA ASN A 380 4.32 32.85 9.95
C ASN A 380 5.65 32.44 9.30
N VAL A 381 6.31 33.39 8.64
CA VAL A 381 7.59 33.18 7.95
C VAL A 381 8.77 32.81 8.87
N TYR A 382 8.61 32.94 10.18
CA TYR A 382 9.61 32.64 11.19
C TYR A 382 9.48 31.23 11.78
N THR A 383 8.45 30.46 11.44
CA THR A 383 8.32 29.07 11.95
C THR A 383 9.38 28.16 11.33
N PRO A 384 9.87 27.14 12.08
CA PRO A 384 10.74 26.12 11.53
C PRO A 384 10.22 25.54 10.21
N CYS A 385 11.09 25.39 9.23
CA CYS A 385 10.73 25.03 7.87
C CYS A 385 11.83 24.16 7.26
N GLY A 386 11.51 22.89 6.99
CA GLY A 386 12.50 21.87 6.62
C GLY A 386 13.52 21.66 7.74
N TYR A 387 14.80 21.79 7.41
CA TYR A 387 15.91 21.73 8.37
C TYR A 387 16.35 23.10 8.88
N GLU A 388 15.72 24.17 8.37
CA GLU A 388 16.07 25.54 8.70
C GLU A 388 15.12 26.08 9.79
N SER A 389 15.59 27.06 10.54
CA SER A 389 14.83 27.64 11.65
C SER A 389 13.66 28.52 11.20
N SER A 390 13.55 28.84 9.91
CA SER A 390 12.51 29.71 9.33
C SER A 390 12.27 29.40 7.86
N ALA A 391 11.11 29.79 7.32
CA ALA A 391 10.83 29.73 5.88
C ALA A 391 11.81 30.59 5.06
N ILE A 392 12.25 31.72 5.63
CA ILE A 392 13.28 32.60 5.06
C ILE A 392 14.61 31.86 4.92
N GLY A 393 15.06 31.21 6.00
CA GLY A 393 16.28 30.41 5.98
C GLY A 393 16.19 29.27 4.99
N TYR A 394 15.02 28.64 4.86
CA TYR A 394 14.80 27.58 3.90
C TYR A 394 14.84 28.08 2.44
N ALA A 395 14.25 29.23 2.14
CA ALA A 395 14.35 29.86 0.82
C ALA A 395 15.80 30.23 0.48
N ILE A 396 16.58 30.70 1.46
CA ILE A 396 18.02 30.97 1.29
C ILE A 396 18.80 29.68 1.01
N TYR A 397 18.58 28.64 1.81
CA TYR A 397 19.21 27.33 1.66
C TYR A 397 18.93 26.69 0.30
N ARG A 398 17.69 26.83 -0.21
CA ARG A 398 17.28 26.34 -1.53
C ARG A 398 17.61 27.30 -2.68
N GLU A 399 18.21 28.44 -2.37
CA GLU A 399 18.54 29.51 -3.30
C GLU A 399 17.34 30.03 -4.13
N ARG A 400 16.14 30.01 -3.55
CA ARG A 400 14.88 30.41 -4.19
C ARG A 400 14.65 31.91 -4.07
N ILE A 401 15.29 32.69 -4.95
CA ILE A 401 15.13 34.16 -4.99
C ILE A 401 13.66 34.57 -5.16
N ASP A 402 12.92 33.87 -6.01
CA ASP A 402 11.50 34.11 -6.26
C ASP A 402 10.65 34.08 -4.97
N SER A 403 10.81 33.02 -4.19
CA SER A 403 10.11 32.82 -2.92
C SER A 403 10.60 33.81 -1.86
N LEU A 404 11.92 34.04 -1.79
CA LEU A 404 12.51 35.00 -0.85
C LEU A 404 12.05 36.43 -1.14
N ALA A 405 11.95 36.82 -2.42
CA ALA A 405 11.45 38.12 -2.84
C ALA A 405 10.02 38.33 -2.34
N LEU A 406 9.13 37.36 -2.58
CA LEU A 406 7.75 37.42 -2.08
C LEU A 406 7.68 37.53 -0.56
N ILE A 407 8.50 36.77 0.17
CA ILE A 407 8.54 36.82 1.63
C ILE A 407 8.98 38.20 2.12
N LEU A 408 10.05 38.77 1.54
CA LEU A 408 10.56 40.08 1.92
C LEU A 408 9.59 41.22 1.54
N GLU A 409 8.85 41.07 0.45
CA GLU A 409 7.81 42.01 0.05
C GLU A 409 6.58 41.96 0.98
N ALA A 410 6.12 40.75 1.33
CA ALA A 410 4.97 40.55 2.20
C ALA A 410 5.28 40.87 3.67
N VAL A 411 6.51 40.60 4.12
CA VAL A 411 6.97 40.80 5.50
C VAL A 411 8.33 41.53 5.51
N PRO A 412 8.39 42.85 5.24
CA PRO A 412 9.66 43.58 5.15
C PRO A 412 10.52 43.53 6.42
N ASN A 413 9.89 43.39 7.60
CA ASN A 413 10.57 43.23 8.89
C ASN A 413 11.35 41.91 9.01
N SER A 414 11.23 41.00 8.05
CA SER A 414 12.05 39.78 7.97
C SER A 414 13.43 40.00 7.35
N TYR A 415 13.68 41.17 6.75
CA TYR A 415 14.95 41.49 6.09
C TYR A 415 16.19 41.32 6.97
N PRO A 416 16.23 41.77 8.24
CA PRO A 416 17.40 41.58 9.10
C PRO A 416 17.77 40.11 9.27
N LEU A 417 16.78 39.23 9.43
CA LEU A 417 17.00 37.78 9.52
C LEU A 417 17.50 37.21 8.18
N ALA A 418 16.91 37.65 7.06
CA ALA A 418 17.37 37.23 5.74
C ALA A 418 18.84 37.62 5.50
N LEU A 419 19.23 38.84 5.90
CA LEU A 419 20.60 39.33 5.80
C LEU A 419 21.55 38.55 6.71
N GLU A 420 21.18 38.32 7.98
CA GLU A 420 21.98 37.51 8.90
C GLU A 420 22.24 36.11 8.35
N LEU A 421 21.19 35.43 7.86
CA LEU A 421 21.29 34.09 7.31
C LEU A 421 22.12 34.09 6.02
N ALA A 422 21.89 35.04 5.12
CA ALA A 422 22.64 35.18 3.88
C ALA A 422 24.13 35.46 4.09
N GLU A 423 24.50 36.20 5.14
CA GLU A 423 25.90 36.51 5.48
C GLU A 423 26.59 35.40 6.29
N SER A 424 25.87 34.34 6.66
CA SER A 424 26.50 33.18 7.28
C SER A 424 27.54 32.57 6.34
N ASP A 425 28.60 31.98 6.91
CA ASP A 425 29.71 31.37 6.15
C ASP A 425 29.25 30.35 5.10
N ARG A 426 28.05 29.81 5.26
CA ARG A 426 27.45 28.84 4.35
C ARG A 426 26.96 29.46 3.02
N TYR A 427 26.49 30.71 3.04
CA TYR A 427 25.79 31.32 1.89
C TYR A 427 26.39 32.63 1.40
N LYS A 428 27.31 33.25 2.16
CA LYS A 428 27.84 34.61 1.91
C LYS A 428 28.42 34.86 0.51
N ASP A 429 28.94 33.82 -0.14
CA ASP A 429 29.55 33.91 -1.47
C ASP A 429 28.58 33.54 -2.61
N GLY A 430 27.31 33.24 -2.29
CA GLY A 430 26.26 32.87 -3.24
C GLY A 430 25.49 34.06 -3.81
N TYR A 431 24.87 33.87 -4.97
CA TYR A 431 24.06 34.89 -5.64
C TYR A 431 22.84 35.32 -4.81
N ILE A 432 22.31 34.44 -3.96
CA ILE A 432 21.21 34.79 -3.07
C ILE A 432 21.66 35.80 -1.99
N ALA A 433 22.91 35.73 -1.53
CA ALA A 433 23.45 36.72 -0.60
C ALA A 433 23.64 38.07 -1.29
N GLU A 434 24.09 38.09 -2.54
CA GLU A 434 24.14 39.31 -3.34
C GLU A 434 22.74 39.90 -3.57
N TYR A 435 21.74 39.07 -3.86
CA TYR A 435 20.35 39.50 -3.96
C TYR A 435 19.87 40.14 -2.65
N VAL A 436 20.09 39.49 -1.50
CA VAL A 436 19.68 40.05 -0.20
C VAL A 436 20.39 41.38 0.09
N ARG A 437 21.71 41.49 -0.14
CA ARG A 437 22.46 42.75 0.05
C ARG A 437 21.93 43.91 -0.80
N THR A 438 21.43 43.60 -1.99
CA THR A 438 20.95 44.60 -2.96
C THR A 438 19.45 44.81 -2.89
N TRP A 439 18.73 43.98 -2.11
CA TRP A 439 17.29 44.09 -1.95
C TRP A 439 16.94 45.42 -1.31
N LYS A 440 16.02 46.15 -1.94
CA LYS A 440 15.50 47.41 -1.46
C LYS A 440 13.99 47.28 -1.33
N PRO A 441 13.42 47.43 -0.12
CA PRO A 441 11.97 47.47 0.05
C PRO A 441 11.42 48.64 -0.78
N ALA A 442 10.44 48.38 -1.65
CA ALA A 442 9.84 49.41 -2.49
C ALA A 442 9.17 50.53 -1.67
N ASN A 443 8.87 50.29 -0.39
CA ASN A 443 8.05 51.16 0.47
C ASN A 443 8.63 51.50 1.86
N LEU A 444 9.84 51.06 2.23
CA LEU A 444 10.47 51.55 3.47
C LEU A 444 11.20 52.85 3.13
N GLY A 445 10.49 53.97 3.24
CA GLY A 445 11.14 55.27 3.31
C GLY A 445 12.08 55.26 4.51
N THR A 446 13.39 55.24 4.26
CA THR A 446 14.40 55.49 5.29
C THR A 446 14.15 56.90 5.82
N ASP A 447 14.11 57.06 7.14
CA ASP A 447 14.21 58.41 7.69
C ASP A 447 15.57 59.02 7.31
N MET A 448 15.74 60.33 7.52
CA MET A 448 16.99 61.01 7.16
C MET A 448 18.21 60.54 7.98
N GLY A 449 18.04 59.59 8.90
CA GLY A 449 19.09 58.92 9.66
C GLY A 449 19.50 57.54 9.12
N GLY A 450 18.78 56.98 8.15
CA GLY A 450 19.04 55.64 7.63
C GLY A 450 18.51 54.50 8.50
N GLU A 451 17.68 54.81 9.51
CA GLU A 451 16.95 53.78 10.25
C GLU A 451 15.67 53.40 9.49
N ILE A 452 15.39 52.10 9.47
CA ILE A 452 14.15 51.55 8.90
C ILE A 452 13.03 51.88 9.89
N VAL A 453 12.17 52.83 9.54
CA VAL A 453 11.01 53.19 10.37
C VAL A 453 9.82 52.32 9.96
N ASP A 454 9.31 51.54 10.92
CA ASP A 454 8.13 50.68 10.74
C ASP A 454 6.84 51.52 10.69
N PHE A 455 6.19 51.56 9.52
CA PHE A 455 4.89 52.24 9.35
C PHE A 455 3.68 51.33 9.61
N THR A 456 3.87 50.05 10.01
CA THR A 456 2.79 49.06 10.10
C THR A 456 1.95 49.11 11.38
N SER A 457 2.08 50.14 12.22
CA SER A 457 1.15 50.39 13.34
C SER A 457 -0.28 50.78 12.91
N GLY A 458 -0.56 50.87 11.60
CA GLY A 458 -1.92 50.95 11.05
C GLY A 458 -2.23 49.74 10.17
N GLY A 459 -3.06 48.83 10.70
CA GLY A 459 -3.66 47.63 10.09
C GLY A 459 -3.40 47.36 8.60
N LEU A 460 -2.84 46.16 8.34
CA LEU A 460 -2.81 45.47 7.05
C LEU A 460 -4.11 45.68 6.23
N VAL A 461 -4.02 46.49 5.18
CA VAL A 461 -4.95 46.47 4.04
C VAL A 461 -4.19 45.92 2.84
N LEU A 462 -4.12 44.60 2.77
CA LEU A 462 -3.76 43.86 1.54
C LEU A 462 -5.01 43.86 0.66
N GLY A 463 -5.21 44.93 -0.09
CA GLY A 463 -6.40 45.08 -0.93
C GLY A 463 -6.30 46.25 -1.89
N ALA A 464 -5.43 46.13 -2.90
CA ALA A 464 -5.58 46.73 -4.24
C ALA A 464 -4.22 46.80 -4.97
N ALA A 465 -3.64 45.66 -5.38
CA ALA A 465 -2.51 45.70 -6.33
C ALA A 465 -2.26 44.41 -7.14
N ILE A 466 -3.23 43.49 -7.24
CA ILE A 466 -3.13 42.40 -8.22
C ILE A 466 -4.44 42.41 -9.01
N GLY A 467 -4.38 43.01 -10.19
CA GLY A 467 -5.45 43.02 -11.18
C GLY A 467 -5.17 41.98 -12.26
N TYR A 468 -6.22 41.21 -12.54
CA TYR A 468 -6.41 40.13 -13.53
C TYR A 468 -6.05 38.71 -13.10
#